data_AF-A0A6A6TV73-F1
#
_entry.id   AF-A0A6A6TV73-F1
#
_cell.length_a   1.000
_cell.length_b   1.000
_cell.length_c   1.000
_cell.angle_alpha   90.00
_cell.angle_beta   90.00
_cell.angle_gamma   90.00
#
_symmetry.space_group_name_H-M   'P 1'
#
loop_
_entity.id
_entity.type
_entity.pdbx_description
1 polymer ?
#
loop_
_entity_poly.entity_id
_entity_poly.type
_entity_poly.pdbx_seq_one_letter_code
_entity_poly.pdbx_strand_id
1 'polypeptide(L)'
;MSAEVAAQPAANAGASVVKGMRKNGKQWHQTKTAFRPRTGQTSYARRAEERKAMEAVKAKEKEMKDEKEAARQRRIESIRTKRAAKEERARYQKMEEKMHKKRVERLKRREKRNKMLKS
;
A
#
# COMPACT_ATOMS: atom_id res chain seq x y z
N MET A 1 41.77 -34.60 -31.57
CA MET A 1 41.20 -35.79 -30.92
C MET A 1 39.76 -35.47 -30.56
N SER A 2 38.86 -36.04 -31.36
CA SER A 2 37.43 -35.79 -31.44
C SER A 2 36.66 -36.26 -30.21
N ALA A 3 35.58 -35.56 -29.85
CA ALA A 3 34.33 -36.15 -29.37
C ALA A 3 33.24 -35.06 -29.23
N GLU A 4 32.61 -34.68 -30.34
CA GLU A 4 31.28 -34.06 -30.28
C GLU A 4 30.27 -35.14 -29.88
N VAL A 5 29.72 -35.03 -28.67
CA VAL A 5 28.62 -35.89 -28.21
C VAL A 5 27.34 -35.37 -28.87
N ALA A 6 26.96 -36.00 -29.98
CA ALA A 6 25.67 -35.79 -30.62
C ALA A 6 24.54 -36.24 -29.68
N ALA A 7 23.75 -35.27 -29.21
CA ALA A 7 22.51 -35.52 -28.49
C ALA A 7 21.48 -36.14 -29.44
N GLN A 8 21.05 -37.37 -29.14
CA GLN A 8 20.00 -38.06 -29.87
C GLN A 8 18.66 -37.31 -29.72
N PRO A 9 17.90 -37.08 -30.81
CA PRO A 9 16.54 -36.57 -30.69
C PRO A 9 15.66 -37.66 -30.05
N ALA A 10 14.96 -37.29 -28.98
CA ALA A 10 13.98 -38.14 -28.33
C ALA A 10 12.90 -38.55 -29.35
N ALA A 11 12.81 -39.86 -29.61
CA ALA A 11 11.79 -40.43 -30.46
C ALA A 11 10.40 -40.07 -29.91
N ASN A 12 9.65 -39.28 -30.67
CA ASN A 12 8.22 -39.07 -30.48
C ASN A 12 7.50 -40.42 -30.67
N ALA A 13 7.30 -41.16 -29.58
CA ALA A 13 6.42 -42.31 -29.54
C ALA A 13 4.95 -41.84 -29.56
N GLY A 14 4.51 -41.38 -30.72
CA GLY A 14 3.14 -41.01 -31.02
C GLY A 14 2.61 -41.77 -32.22
N ALA A 15 2.84 -43.09 -32.28
CA ALA A 15 2.22 -43.95 -33.27
C ALA A 15 0.95 -44.56 -32.67
N SER A 16 -0.20 -44.12 -33.16
CA SER A 16 -1.51 -44.67 -32.84
C SER A 16 -1.60 -46.12 -33.33
N VAL A 17 -1.64 -47.06 -32.37
CA VAL A 17 -1.87 -48.48 -32.66
C VAL A 17 -3.31 -48.63 -33.15
N VAL A 18 -3.50 -48.80 -34.46
CA VAL A 18 -4.80 -49.15 -35.06
C VAL A 18 -5.22 -50.52 -34.51
N LYS A 19 -6.37 -50.58 -33.82
CA LYS A 19 -6.87 -51.83 -33.23
C LYS A 19 -8.10 -52.31 -33.99
N GLY A 20 -7.92 -53.38 -34.79
CA GLY A 20 -9.01 -54.06 -35.48
C GLY A 20 -9.90 -54.82 -34.51
N MET A 21 -11.21 -54.65 -34.62
CA MET A 21 -12.21 -55.34 -33.79
C MET A 21 -12.82 -56.50 -34.58
N ARG A 22 -13.06 -57.65 -33.92
CA ARG A 22 -13.77 -58.79 -34.54
C ARG A 22 -14.91 -59.34 -33.68
N LYS A 23 -15.87 -59.96 -34.37
CA LYS A 23 -17.06 -60.65 -33.82
C LYS A 23 -16.60 -61.73 -32.82
N ASN A 24 -17.00 -61.61 -31.56
CA ASN A 24 -16.76 -62.51 -30.43
C ASN A 24 -15.42 -62.31 -29.66
N GLY A 25 -15.49 -61.83 -28.41
CA GLY A 25 -14.35 -61.73 -27.48
C GLY A 25 -13.89 -60.31 -27.11
N LYS A 26 -14.75 -59.58 -26.39
CA LYS A 26 -14.64 -58.18 -25.93
C LYS A 26 -13.34 -57.82 -25.17
N GLN A 27 -12.57 -56.87 -25.71
CA GLN A 27 -12.33 -55.58 -25.04
C GLN A 27 -12.17 -54.48 -26.10
N TRP A 28 -13.23 -53.69 -26.27
CA TRP A 28 -13.32 -52.61 -27.26
C TRP A 28 -12.89 -51.26 -26.70
N HIS A 29 -12.78 -51.13 -25.36
CA HIS A 29 -12.36 -49.90 -24.73
C HIS A 29 -10.84 -49.82 -24.64
N GLN A 30 -10.29 -48.62 -24.82
CA GLN A 30 -8.89 -48.35 -24.55
C GLN A 30 -8.58 -48.49 -23.06
N THR A 31 -7.37 -48.97 -22.74
CA THR A 31 -6.88 -49.03 -21.35
C THR A 31 -6.72 -47.63 -20.81
N LYS A 32 -7.49 -47.29 -19.77
CA LYS A 32 -7.46 -45.97 -19.13
C LYS A 32 -6.10 -45.76 -18.50
N THR A 33 -5.37 -44.75 -18.97
CA THR A 33 -4.12 -44.30 -18.33
C THR A 33 -4.44 -43.42 -17.12
N ALA A 34 -3.56 -43.41 -16.12
CA ALA A 34 -3.72 -42.55 -14.96
C ALA A 34 -3.62 -41.08 -15.38
N PHE A 35 -4.63 -40.28 -15.05
CA PHE A 35 -4.65 -38.85 -15.33
C PHE A 35 -3.60 -38.14 -14.46
N ARG A 36 -2.51 -37.69 -15.10
CA ARG A 36 -1.45 -36.89 -14.46
C ARG A 36 -1.35 -35.54 -15.17
N PRO A 37 -2.16 -34.55 -14.79
CA PRO A 37 -2.07 -33.22 -15.37
C PRO A 37 -0.71 -32.60 -15.01
N ARG A 38 0.15 -32.41 -16.02
CA ARG A 38 1.44 -31.72 -15.88
C ARG A 38 1.32 -30.21 -16.06
N THR A 39 0.12 -29.74 -16.37
CA THR A 39 -0.24 -28.34 -16.56
C THR A 39 -0.06 -27.57 -15.26
N GLY A 40 0.74 -26.51 -15.27
CA GLY A 40 1.01 -25.66 -14.10
C GLY A 40 2.27 -26.01 -13.32
N GLN A 41 3.03 -27.03 -13.73
CA GLN A 41 4.35 -27.30 -13.14
C GLN A 41 5.39 -26.34 -13.71
N THR A 42 5.59 -25.20 -13.04
CA THR A 42 6.66 -24.25 -13.37
C THR A 42 7.96 -24.62 -12.66
N SER A 43 9.09 -24.48 -13.36
CA SER A 43 10.39 -24.68 -12.75
C SER A 43 10.59 -23.71 -11.58
N TYR A 44 11.38 -24.11 -10.59
CA TYR A 44 11.70 -23.24 -9.44
C TYR A 44 12.29 -21.90 -9.90
N ALA A 45 13.13 -21.92 -10.94
CA ALA A 45 13.71 -20.72 -11.55
C ALA A 45 12.63 -19.73 -11.99
N ARG A 46 11.60 -20.19 -12.70
CA ARG A 46 10.48 -19.33 -13.13
C ARG A 46 9.70 -18.74 -11.96
N ARG A 47 9.44 -19.54 -10.91
CA ARG A 47 8.77 -19.03 -9.68
C ARG A 47 9.64 -18.06 -8.89
N ALA A 48 10.95 -18.16 -8.97
CA ALA A 48 11.86 -17.21 -8.34
C ALA A 48 11.87 -15.88 -9.09
N GLU A 49 11.86 -15.90 -10.42
CA GLU A 49 11.72 -14.71 -11.26
C GLU A 49 10.38 -13.99 -11.05
N GLU A 50 9.28 -14.74 -11.03
CA GLU A 50 7.94 -14.19 -10.76
C GLU A 50 7.85 -13.54 -9.38
N ARG A 51 8.48 -14.13 -8.35
CA ARG A 51 8.55 -13.53 -7.01
C ARG A 51 9.36 -12.23 -6.99
N LYS A 52 10.52 -12.19 -7.64
CA LYS A 52 11.34 -10.97 -7.76
C LYS A 52 10.57 -9.86 -8.49
N ALA A 53 9.84 -10.19 -9.56
CA ALA A 53 9.00 -9.24 -10.26
C ALA A 53 7.87 -8.69 -9.36
N MET A 54 7.21 -9.56 -8.60
CA MET A 54 6.17 -9.15 -7.65
C MET A 54 6.71 -8.29 -6.50
N GLU A 55 7.90 -8.58 -6.00
CA GLU A 55 8.58 -7.77 -4.97
C GLU A 55 8.91 -6.37 -5.50
N ALA A 56 9.42 -6.28 -6.74
CA ALA A 56 9.69 -5.00 -7.38
C ALA A 56 8.42 -4.15 -7.58
N VAL A 57 7.29 -4.78 -7.96
CA VAL A 57 6.00 -4.08 -8.08
C VAL A 57 5.50 -3.61 -6.72
N LYS A 58 5.57 -4.46 -5.69
CA LYS A 58 5.14 -4.10 -4.33
C LYS A 58 5.99 -2.99 -3.72
N ALA A 59 7.29 -2.98 -3.98
CA ALA A 59 8.17 -1.90 -3.52
C ALA A 59 7.74 -0.55 -4.10
N LYS A 60 7.51 -0.49 -5.42
CA LYS A 60 7.01 0.71 -6.09
C LYS A 60 5.63 1.13 -5.60
N GLU A 61 4.72 0.18 -5.39
CA GLU A 61 3.39 0.47 -4.85
C GLU A 61 3.47 1.05 -3.44
N LYS A 62 4.37 0.51 -2.60
CA LYS A 62 4.60 1.00 -1.25
C LYS A 62 5.17 2.42 -1.26
N GLU A 63 6.21 2.69 -2.06
CA GLU A 63 6.78 4.03 -2.22
C GLU A 63 5.71 5.06 -2.61
N MET A 64 4.87 4.72 -3.58
CA MET A 64 3.76 5.59 -4.02
C MET A 64 2.70 5.83 -2.94
N LYS A 65 2.46 4.87 -2.04
CA LYS A 65 1.54 5.05 -0.91
C LYS A 65 2.17 5.91 0.18
N ASP A 66 3.41 5.62 0.54
CA ASP A 66 4.16 6.34 1.57
C ASP A 66 4.32 7.83 1.19
N GLU A 67 4.58 8.14 -0.09
CA GLU A 67 4.63 9.53 -0.58
C GLU A 67 3.30 10.25 -0.47
N LYS A 68 2.19 9.59 -0.82
CA LYS A 68 0.83 10.16 -0.70
C LYS A 68 0.46 10.42 0.75
N GLU A 69 0.77 9.48 1.64
CA GLU A 69 0.53 9.61 3.07
C GLU A 69 1.40 10.71 3.69
N ALA A 70 2.67 10.81 3.32
CA ALA A 70 3.55 11.89 3.74
C ALA A 70 3.02 13.27 3.30
N ALA A 71 2.56 13.40 2.06
CA ALA A 71 1.95 14.65 1.58
C ALA A 71 0.67 15.01 2.35
N ARG A 72 -0.18 14.02 2.63
CA ARG A 72 -1.38 14.20 3.46
C ARG A 72 -1.02 14.62 4.88
N GLN A 73 0.00 14.01 5.46
CA GLN A 73 0.41 14.29 6.83
C GLN A 73 1.02 15.68 6.99
N ARG A 74 1.88 16.10 6.06
CA ARG A 74 2.39 17.48 5.98
C ARG A 74 1.25 18.50 5.93
N ARG A 75 0.19 18.23 5.16
CA ARG A 75 -0.99 19.10 5.11
C ARG A 75 -1.70 19.15 6.47
N ILE A 76 -1.93 18.01 7.10
CA ILE A 76 -2.58 17.93 8.42
C ILE A 76 -1.77 18.69 9.48
N GLU A 77 -0.46 18.49 9.51
CA GLU A 77 0.47 19.18 10.42
C GLU A 77 0.44 20.69 10.19
N SER A 78 0.46 21.16 8.94
CA SER A 78 0.37 22.58 8.61
C SER A 78 -0.96 23.21 9.09
N ILE A 79 -2.06 22.45 9.04
CA ILE A 79 -3.37 22.93 9.52
C ILE A 79 -3.39 22.95 11.05
N ARG A 80 -2.87 21.90 11.69
CA ARG A 80 -2.80 21.80 13.15
C ARG A 80 -1.94 22.92 13.75
N THR A 81 -0.77 23.17 13.18
CA THR A 81 0.14 24.24 13.62
C THR A 81 -0.51 25.62 13.45
N LYS A 82 -1.17 25.89 12.32
CA LYS A 82 -1.93 27.14 12.11
C LYS A 82 -3.06 27.32 13.13
N ARG A 83 -3.79 26.25 13.45
CA ARG A 83 -4.86 26.30 14.47
C ARG A 83 -4.31 26.56 15.87
N ALA A 84 -3.25 25.85 16.26
CA ALA A 84 -2.59 26.06 17.54
C ALA A 84 -2.07 27.50 17.69
N ALA A 85 -1.38 28.03 16.67
CA ALA A 85 -0.90 29.41 16.66
C ALA A 85 -2.05 30.44 16.76
N LYS A 86 -3.19 30.18 16.11
CA LYS A 86 -4.38 31.03 16.21
C LYS A 86 -5.00 30.99 17.60
N GLU A 87 -5.09 29.81 18.21
CA GLU A 87 -5.62 29.63 19.57
C GLU A 87 -4.74 30.32 20.61
N GLU A 88 -3.41 30.18 20.51
CA GLU A 88 -2.47 30.89 21.36
C GLU A 88 -2.59 32.41 21.21
N ARG A 89 -2.63 32.91 19.97
CA ARG A 89 -2.84 34.34 19.71
C ARG A 89 -4.15 34.84 20.30
N ALA A 90 -5.24 34.10 20.14
CA ALA A 90 -6.54 34.45 20.71
C ALA A 90 -6.53 34.42 22.25
N ARG A 91 -5.77 33.49 22.87
CA ARG A 91 -5.59 33.45 24.32
C ARG A 91 -4.85 34.69 24.83
N TYR A 92 -3.79 35.10 24.15
CA TYR A 92 -3.05 36.33 24.51
C TYR A 92 -3.93 37.57 24.34
N GLN A 93 -4.66 37.70 23.23
CA GLN A 93 -5.59 38.82 23.01
C GLN A 93 -6.65 38.91 24.11
N LYS A 94 -7.28 37.79 24.49
CA LYS A 94 -8.24 37.76 25.61
C LYS A 94 -7.61 38.18 26.94
N MET A 95 -6.34 37.83 27.17
CA MET A 95 -5.61 38.24 28.36
C MET A 95 -5.34 39.75 28.37
N GLU A 96 -4.89 40.29 27.24
CA GLU A 96 -4.66 41.72 27.05
C GLU A 96 -5.95 42.51 27.24
N GLU A 97 -7.06 42.10 26.61
CA GLU A 97 -8.38 42.69 26.80
C GLU A 97 -8.81 42.68 28.27
N LYS A 98 -8.60 41.56 28.97
CA LYS A 98 -8.92 41.45 30.41
C LYS A 98 -8.10 42.44 31.23
N MET A 99 -6.81 42.59 30.95
CA MET A 99 -5.94 43.53 31.66
C MET A 99 -6.28 44.98 31.33
N HIS A 100 -6.58 45.27 30.05
CA HIS A 100 -7.02 46.58 29.60
C HIS A 100 -8.34 46.98 30.27
N LYS A 101 -9.34 46.08 30.30
CA LYS A 101 -10.61 46.29 31.01
C LYS A 101 -10.39 46.62 32.49
N LYS A 102 -9.54 45.84 33.19
CA LYS A 102 -9.17 46.11 34.59
C LYS A 102 -8.54 47.49 34.78
N ARG A 103 -7.65 47.90 33.86
CA ARG A 103 -7.00 49.22 33.90
C ARG A 103 -8.02 50.34 33.73
N VAL A 104 -8.89 50.24 32.73
CA VAL A 104 -9.95 51.23 32.47
C VAL A 104 -10.90 51.34 33.66
N GLU A 105 -11.35 50.22 34.22
CA GLU A 105 -12.21 50.23 35.42
C GLU A 105 -11.51 50.84 36.65
N ARG A 106 -10.20 50.64 36.81
CA ARG A 106 -9.43 51.27 37.88
C ARG A 106 -9.33 52.78 37.69
N LEU A 107 -9.14 53.26 36.45
CA LEU A 107 -9.13 54.69 36.12
C LEU A 107 -10.50 55.32 36.39
N LYS A 108 -11.59 54.73 35.88
CA LYS A 108 -12.97 55.22 36.13
C LYS A 108 -13.29 55.32 37.63
N ARG A 109 -12.84 54.35 38.44
CA ARG A 109 -13.01 54.39 39.91
C ARG A 109 -12.21 55.52 40.56
N ARG A 110 -10.97 55.76 40.11
CA ARG A 110 -10.15 56.88 40.59
C ARG A 110 -10.74 58.23 40.20
N GLU A 111 -11.20 58.37 38.96
CA GLU A 111 -11.88 59.58 38.48
C GLU A 111 -13.13 59.87 39.29
N LYS A 112 -14.00 58.86 39.50
CA LYS A 112 -15.19 59.01 40.36
C LYS A 112 -14.83 59.46 41.77
N ARG A 113 -13.80 58.86 42.38
CA ARG A 113 -13.34 59.23 43.73
C ARG A 113 -12.76 60.64 43.77
N ASN A 114 -11.85 60.97 42.85
CA ASN A 114 -11.24 62.29 42.77
C ASN A 114 -12.29 63.38 42.54
N LYS A 115 -13.30 63.10 41.71
CA LYS A 115 -14.42 64.02 41.50
C LYS A 115 -15.17 64.32 42.80
N MET A 116 -15.40 63.34 43.67
CA MET A 116 -16.06 63.54 44.97
C MET A 116 -15.18 64.21 46.03
N LEU A 117 -13.84 64.17 45.87
CA LEU A 117 -12.88 64.69 46.86
C LEU A 117 -12.29 66.06 46.47
N LYS A 118 -12.37 66.45 45.19
CA LYS A 118 -11.88 67.73 44.66
C LYS A 118 -13.00 68.63 44.12
N SER A 119 -14.26 68.22 44.30
CA SER A 119 -15.44 69.10 44.25
C SER A 119 -15.63 69.73 45.62
#